data_AF-A0A920SHV4-F1
#
_entry.id   AF-A0A920SHV4-F1
#
_cell.length_a   1.000
_cell.length_b   1.000
_cell.length_c   1.000
_cell.angle_alpha   90.00
_cell.angle_beta   90.00
_cell.angle_gamma   90.00
#
_symmetry.space_group_name_H-M   'P 1'
#
loop_
_entity.id
_entity.type
_entity.pdbx_description
1 polymer ?
#
loop_
_entity_poly.entity_id
_entity_poly.type
_entity_poly.pdbx_seq_one_letter_code
_entity_poly.pdbx_strand_id
1 'polypeptide(L)'
;MDFEIVPGVSAAFAAAAVLKSELTVPEKAQTIIMTRMEGRVAMPEGEQLRDLASHGCTMVIFLSITRMTKVVRELTSSGYTEDTPVAVVYRVGWSDELVIRGTLKDIAPKSQSG
;
A
#
# COMPACT_ATOMS: atom_id res chain seq x y z
N MET A 1 -0.13 -1.48 36.50
CA MET A 1 -0.90 -2.56 35.87
C MET A 1 0.01 -3.13 34.82
N ASP A 2 0.38 -4.40 34.95
CA ASP A 2 1.37 -5.01 34.07
C ASP A 2 0.67 -5.57 32.83
N PHE A 3 1.25 -5.33 31.66
CA PHE A 3 0.77 -5.85 30.39
C PHE A 3 1.94 -6.44 29.60
N GLU A 4 1.63 -7.41 28.74
CA GLU A 4 2.57 -8.04 27.82
C GLU A 4 2.09 -7.82 26.37
N ILE A 5 3.03 -7.50 25.48
CA ILE A 5 2.77 -7.42 24.04
C ILE A 5 3.33 -8.67 23.39
N VAL A 6 2.45 -9.48 22.80
CA VAL A 6 2.87 -10.63 21.98
C VAL A 6 2.92 -10.19 20.51
N PRO A 7 4.08 -10.27 19.84
CA PRO A 7 4.20 -9.85 18.45
C PRO A 7 3.42 -10.79 17.52
N GLY A 8 2.98 -10.23 16.39
CA GLY A 8 2.26 -10.97 15.34
C GLY A 8 2.80 -10.67 13.94
N VAL A 9 2.20 -11.30 12.94
CA VAL A 9 2.52 -11.07 11.53
C VAL A 9 1.68 -9.91 11.00
N SER A 10 2.32 -8.83 10.58
CA SER A 10 1.64 -7.71 9.93
C SER A 10 1.09 -8.12 8.56
N ALA A 11 -0.09 -7.60 8.19
CA ALA A 11 -0.68 -7.82 6.89
C ALA A 11 0.23 -7.34 5.72
N ALA A 12 1.16 -6.41 5.96
CA ALA A 12 2.17 -6.04 4.97
C ALA A 12 3.04 -7.23 4.54
N PHE A 13 3.56 -7.97 5.52
CA PHE A 13 4.42 -9.12 5.26
C PHE A 13 3.64 -10.33 4.77
N ALA A 14 2.41 -10.51 5.26
CA ALA A 14 1.51 -11.53 4.73
C ALA A 14 1.19 -11.27 3.24
N ALA A 15 0.89 -10.02 2.86
CA ALA A 15 0.68 -9.62 1.47
C ALA A 15 1.94 -9.82 0.62
N ALA A 16 3.12 -9.42 1.11
CA ALA A 16 4.39 -9.64 0.41
C ALA A 16 4.65 -11.13 0.13
N ALA A 17 4.36 -12.00 1.11
CA ALA A 17 4.50 -13.45 0.97
C ALA A 17 3.56 -14.02 -0.10
N VAL A 18 2.27 -13.66 -0.09
CA VAL A 18 1.31 -14.06 -1.13
C VAL A 18 1.72 -13.53 -2.50
N LEU A 19 2.21 -12.30 -2.56
CA LEU A 19 2.67 -11.69 -3.80
C LEU A 19 3.97 -12.30 -4.32
N LYS A 20 4.67 -13.12 -3.51
CA LYS A 20 6.01 -13.63 -3.75
C LYS A 20 7.00 -12.51 -4.10
N SER A 21 6.90 -11.41 -3.36
CA SER A 21 7.70 -10.21 -3.59
C SER A 21 8.45 -9.84 -2.34
N GLU A 22 9.72 -9.50 -2.50
CA GLU A 22 10.43 -8.70 -1.50
C GLU A 22 9.93 -7.25 -1.55
N LEU A 23 10.00 -6.55 -0.41
CA LEU A 23 9.59 -5.15 -0.30
C LEU A 23 10.78 -4.18 -0.45
N THR A 24 11.99 -4.69 -0.43
CA THR A 24 13.23 -3.96 -0.72
C THR A 24 13.98 -4.71 -1.80
N VAL A 25 14.27 -4.03 -2.90
CA VAL A 25 14.95 -4.59 -4.06
C VAL A 25 16.23 -3.78 -4.30
N PRO A 26 17.41 -4.41 -4.37
CA PRO A 26 18.65 -3.73 -4.73
C PRO A 26 18.47 -2.88 -5.99
N GLU A 27 19.08 -1.70 -6.00
CA GLU A 27 19.04 -0.75 -7.13
C GLU A 27 17.66 -0.16 -7.47
N LYS A 28 16.58 -0.59 -6.81
CA LYS A 28 15.21 -0.05 -7.01
C LYS A 28 14.64 0.62 -5.78
N ALA A 29 14.59 -0.08 -4.64
CA ALA A 29 14.03 0.45 -3.41
C ALA A 29 14.69 -0.19 -2.19
N GLN A 30 15.22 0.62 -1.27
CA GLN A 30 15.79 0.17 0.00
C GLN A 30 14.97 0.60 1.21
N THR A 31 13.81 1.22 0.95
CA THR A 31 12.94 1.80 1.96
C THR A 31 11.51 1.30 1.76
N ILE A 32 10.81 1.06 2.86
CA ILE A 32 9.39 0.73 2.89
C ILE A 32 8.70 1.80 3.72
N ILE A 33 7.71 2.49 3.15
CA ILE A 33 6.83 3.39 3.89
C ILE A 33 5.51 2.67 4.16
N MET A 34 5.14 2.54 5.44
CA MET A 34 3.86 2.00 5.88
C MET A 34 2.96 3.15 6.31
N THR A 35 1.86 3.38 5.60
CA THR A 35 1.00 4.56 5.81
C THR A 35 -0.46 4.27 5.48
N ARG A 36 -1.30 5.31 5.46
CA ARG A 36 -2.68 5.28 4.97
C ARG A 36 -2.97 6.54 4.16
N MET A 37 -3.98 6.46 3.31
CA MET A 37 -4.62 7.65 2.75
C MET A 37 -5.38 8.38 3.86
N GLU A 38 -5.34 9.71 3.79
CA GLU A 38 -6.17 10.55 4.64
C GLU A 38 -7.66 10.16 4.54
N GLY A 39 -8.28 10.01 5.70
CA GLY A 39 -9.61 9.44 5.90
C GLY A 39 -10.64 10.50 6.28
N ARG A 40 -11.37 10.24 7.38
CA ARG A 40 -12.04 11.30 8.16
C ARG A 40 -11.07 12.00 9.11
N VAL A 41 -10.01 11.29 9.50
CA VAL A 41 -8.92 11.81 10.31
C VAL A 41 -7.80 12.28 9.37
N ALA A 42 -7.41 13.54 9.54
CA ALA A 42 -6.31 14.15 8.83
C ALA A 42 -5.01 13.36 9.02
N MET A 43 -4.06 13.52 8.10
CA MET A 43 -2.68 13.09 8.34
C MET A 43 -1.93 14.21 9.09
N PRO A 44 -0.94 13.87 9.93
CA PRO A 44 0.03 14.85 10.42
C PRO A 44 0.71 15.60 9.27
N GLU A 45 1.21 16.80 9.55
CA GLU A 45 1.95 17.60 8.56
C GLU A 45 3.16 16.81 8.02
N GLY A 46 3.33 16.81 6.69
CA GLY A 46 4.42 16.08 6.01
C GLY A 46 4.17 14.58 5.81
N GLU A 47 3.08 14.03 6.36
CA GLU A 47 2.68 12.64 6.13
C GLU A 47 1.56 12.49 5.09
N GLN A 48 1.32 13.53 4.27
CA GLN A 48 0.38 13.39 3.16
C GLN A 48 0.95 12.38 2.16
N LEU A 49 0.07 11.61 1.51
CA LEU A 49 0.51 10.51 0.65
C LEU A 49 1.43 10.98 -0.49
N ARG A 50 1.18 12.16 -1.06
CA ARG A 50 2.04 12.79 -2.07
C ARG A 50 3.44 13.14 -1.55
N ASP A 51 3.56 13.55 -0.29
CA ASP A 51 4.83 13.96 0.29
C ASP A 51 5.68 12.71 0.54
N LEU A 52 5.06 11.66 1.07
CA LEU A 52 5.68 10.34 1.23
C LEU A 52 6.08 9.73 -0.12
N ALA A 53 5.21 9.86 -1.14
CA ALA A 53 5.44 9.31 -2.47
C ALA A 53 6.68 9.90 -3.18
N SER A 54 7.07 11.14 -2.84
CA SER A 54 8.25 11.80 -3.41
C SER A 54 9.56 11.03 -3.19
N HIS A 55 9.60 10.12 -2.21
CA HIS A 55 10.76 9.25 -1.95
C HIS A 55 10.93 8.12 -2.99
N GLY A 56 9.89 7.80 -3.77
CA GLY A 56 9.94 6.80 -4.85
C GLY A 56 10.22 5.36 -4.40
N CYS A 57 10.07 5.04 -3.11
CA CYS A 57 10.39 3.72 -2.56
C CYS A 57 9.19 2.77 -2.56
N THR A 58 9.25 1.63 -1.87
CA THR A 58 8.08 0.76 -1.73
C THR A 58 7.06 1.38 -0.77
N MET A 59 5.77 1.38 -1.15
CA MET A 59 4.68 1.94 -0.34
C MET A 59 3.70 0.83 0.05
N VAL A 60 3.41 0.70 1.35
CA VAL A 60 2.36 -0.18 1.89
C VAL A 60 1.26 0.69 2.49
N ILE A 61 0.09 0.67 1.87
CA ILE A 61 -1.00 1.61 2.17
C ILE A 61 -2.18 0.85 2.79
N PHE A 62 -2.43 1.10 4.07
CA PHE A 62 -3.54 0.52 4.83
C PHE A 62 -4.80 1.39 4.77
N LEU A 63 -5.96 0.79 5.09
CA LEU A 63 -7.23 1.49 5.35
C LEU A 63 -7.70 2.43 4.21
N SER A 64 -7.34 2.13 2.96
CA SER A 64 -7.48 3.07 1.84
C SER A 64 -8.21 2.55 0.60
N ILE A 65 -8.71 1.31 0.63
CA ILE A 65 -9.28 0.64 -0.55
C ILE A 65 -10.46 1.42 -1.17
N THR A 66 -11.35 1.97 -0.34
CA THR A 66 -12.49 2.77 -0.78
C THR A 66 -12.10 4.13 -1.37
N ARG A 67 -10.81 4.48 -1.35
CA ARG A 67 -10.24 5.73 -1.83
C ARG A 67 -9.21 5.51 -2.93
N MET A 68 -9.26 4.38 -3.63
CA MET A 68 -8.22 3.98 -4.60
C MET A 68 -7.96 5.05 -5.68
N THR A 69 -9.01 5.73 -6.19
CA THR A 69 -8.84 6.84 -7.12
C THR A 69 -8.04 8.01 -6.54
N LYS A 70 -8.24 8.32 -5.25
CA LYS A 70 -7.46 9.35 -4.55
C LYS A 70 -6.03 8.89 -4.32
N VAL A 71 -5.83 7.64 -3.90
CA VAL A 71 -4.51 7.03 -3.71
C VAL A 71 -3.70 7.13 -5.00
N VAL A 72 -4.24 6.65 -6.12
CA VAL A 72 -3.58 6.73 -7.43
C VAL A 72 -3.17 8.16 -7.75
N ARG A 73 -4.08 9.12 -7.60
CA ARG A 73 -3.81 10.53 -7.90
C ARG A 73 -2.68 11.13 -7.05
N GLU A 74 -2.63 10.84 -5.75
CA GLU A 74 -1.57 11.38 -4.88
C GLU A 74 -0.22 10.71 -5.14
N LEU A 75 -0.21 9.43 -5.53
CA LEU A 75 1.02 8.72 -5.89
C LEU A 75 1.57 9.21 -7.23
N THR A 76 0.71 9.41 -8.23
CA THR A 76 1.14 9.87 -9.56
C THR A 76 1.48 11.36 -9.59
N SER A 77 0.95 12.16 -8.67
CA SER A 77 1.30 13.58 -8.58
C SER A 77 2.71 13.83 -8.04
N SER A 78 3.33 12.83 -7.39
CA SER A 78 4.58 13.04 -6.67
C SER A 78 5.38 11.74 -6.54
N GLY A 79 6.10 11.37 -7.60
CA GLY A 79 7.17 10.36 -7.54
C GLY A 79 6.94 9.08 -8.35
N TYR A 80 5.70 8.66 -8.57
CA TYR A 80 5.40 7.43 -9.31
C TYR A 80 4.78 7.70 -10.68
N THR A 81 5.05 6.82 -11.65
CA THR A 81 4.46 6.88 -12.99
C THR A 81 3.19 6.02 -13.08
N GLU A 82 2.35 6.25 -14.09
CA GLU A 82 1.15 5.42 -14.33
C GLU A 82 1.48 3.92 -14.51
N ASP A 83 2.69 3.59 -14.98
CA ASP A 83 3.17 2.23 -15.18
C ASP A 83 3.72 1.58 -13.91
N THR A 84 3.78 2.31 -12.79
CA THR A 84 4.26 1.78 -11.51
C THR A 84 3.43 0.57 -11.09
N PRO A 85 4.04 -0.60 -10.82
CA PRO A 85 3.32 -1.79 -10.41
C PRO A 85 2.59 -1.60 -9.07
N VAL A 86 1.36 -2.08 -8.99
CA VAL A 86 0.55 -2.07 -7.76
C VAL A 86 -0.16 -3.40 -7.60
N ALA A 87 -0.28 -3.85 -6.35
CA ALA A 87 -1.16 -4.94 -5.99
C ALA A 87 -2.07 -4.54 -4.84
N VAL A 88 -3.33 -4.97 -4.91
CA VAL A 88 -4.29 -4.95 -3.81
C VAL A 88 -4.44 -6.38 -3.34
N VAL A 89 -4.24 -6.60 -2.04
CA VAL A 89 -4.38 -7.91 -1.43
C VAL A 89 -5.44 -7.83 -0.34
N TYR A 90 -6.45 -8.68 -0.43
CA TYR A 90 -7.62 -8.68 0.43
C TYR A 90 -7.71 -10.00 1.19
N ARG A 91 -7.93 -9.91 2.51
CA ARG A 91 -8.14 -11.05 3.43
C ARG A 91 -7.14 -12.20 3.25
N VAL A 92 -5.85 -11.86 3.29
CA VAL A 92 -4.75 -12.84 3.22
C VAL A 92 -4.93 -13.95 4.25
N GLY A 93 -4.86 -15.20 3.81
CA GLY A 93 -5.00 -16.41 4.63
C GLY A 93 -6.45 -16.84 4.89
N TRP A 94 -7.45 -16.15 4.34
CA TRP A 94 -8.85 -16.53 4.45
C TRP A 94 -9.29 -17.31 3.21
N SER A 95 -10.43 -18.00 3.29
CA SER A 95 -10.98 -18.77 2.17
C SER A 95 -11.34 -17.91 0.95
N ASP A 96 -11.61 -16.63 1.16
CA ASP A 96 -11.95 -15.63 0.15
C ASP A 96 -10.81 -14.61 -0.06
N GLU A 97 -9.56 -15.04 0.13
CA GLU A 97 -8.39 -14.25 -0.25
C GLU A 97 -8.47 -13.83 -1.73
N LEU A 98 -8.21 -12.54 -1.99
CA LEU A 98 -8.21 -11.99 -3.34
C LEU A 98 -6.95 -11.17 -3.58
N VAL A 99 -6.30 -11.43 -4.72
CA VAL A 99 -5.11 -10.68 -5.18
C VAL A 99 -5.44 -10.03 -6.51
N ILE A 100 -5.42 -8.70 -6.53
CA ILE A 100 -5.61 -7.89 -7.74
C ILE A 100 -4.28 -7.24 -8.08
N ARG A 101 -3.77 -7.48 -9.30
CA ARG A 101 -2.52 -6.90 -9.80
C ARG A 101 -2.79 -5.94 -10.96
N GLY A 102 -2.01 -4.87 -11.01
CA GLY A 102 -2.13 -3.86 -12.05
C GLY A 102 -1.02 -2.84 -11.96
N THR A 103 -1.29 -1.67 -12.51
CA THR A 103 -0.43 -0.49 -12.37
C THR A 103 -1.25 0.67 -11.80
N LEU A 104 -0.60 1.79 -11.47
CA LEU A 104 -1.32 3.00 -11.05
C LEU A 104 -2.36 3.45 -12.09
N LYS A 105 -2.15 3.15 -13.38
CA LYS A 105 -3.11 3.41 -14.45
C LYS A 105 -4.45 2.69 -14.29
N ASP A 106 -4.44 1.44 -13.82
CA ASP A 106 -5.60 0.55 -13.93
C ASP A 106 -6.05 -0.11 -12.62
N ILE A 107 -5.30 0.07 -11.52
CA ILE A 107 -5.63 -0.59 -10.26
C ILE A 107 -6.95 -0.10 -9.65
N ALA A 108 -7.26 1.19 -9.81
CA ALA A 108 -8.50 1.77 -9.29
C ALA A 108 -9.77 1.09 -9.87
N PRO A 109 -9.97 1.04 -11.20
CA PRO A 109 -11.13 0.33 -11.75
C PRO A 109 -11.10 -1.17 -11.46
N LYS A 110 -9.93 -1.83 -11.52
CA LYS A 110 -9.82 -3.28 -11.21
C LYS A 110 -10.25 -3.62 -9.78
N SER A 111 -9.89 -2.77 -8.81
CA SER A 111 -10.21 -2.98 -7.39
C SER A 111 -11.68 -2.75 -7.02
N GLN A 112 -12.48 -2.17 -7.92
CA GLN A 112 -13.91 -1.93 -7.71
C GLN A 112 -14.80 -3.04 -8.28
N SER A 113 -14.23 -3.96 -9.06
CA SER A 113 -14.94 -5.07 -9.72
C SER A 113 -14.74 -6.42 -9.04
N GLY A 114 -13.98 -6.46 -7.93
CA GLY A 114 -13.66 -7.67 -7.17
C GLY A 114 -14.39 -7.75 -5.82
#